data_AF-A0A524DL53-F1
#
_entry.id   AF-A0A524DL53-F1
#
_cell.length_a   1.000
_cell.length_b   1.000
_cell.length_c   1.000
_cell.angle_alpha   90.00
_cell.angle_beta   90.00
_cell.angle_gamma   90.00
#
_symmetry.space_group_name_H-M   'P 1'
#
loop_
_entity.id
_entity.type
_entity.pdbx_description
1 polymer ?
#
loop_
_entity_poly.entity_id
_entity_poly.type
_entity_poly.pdbx_seq_one_letter_code
_entity_poly.pdbx_strand_id
1 'polypeptide(L)' 'MTHEKIVGIGRTAEIIRIGKDKVMKLSINSFQRDHVEYEYKLCKIIQEKLENVPQVFDLIEKNGRLGIVFEYI' A
#
# COMPACT_ATOMS: atom_id res chain seq x y z
N MET A 1 -6.21 17.56 -10.34
CA MET A 1 -5.83 16.31 -11.04
C MET A 1 -4.81 15.58 -10.19
N THR A 2 -5.23 14.54 -9.49
CA THR A 2 -4.35 13.68 -8.70
C THR A 2 -3.45 12.92 -9.67
N HIS A 3 -2.20 13.35 -9.82
CA HIS A 3 -1.25 12.68 -10.69
C HIS A 3 -0.75 11.44 -9.97
N GLU A 4 -1.12 10.26 -10.47
CA GLU A 4 -0.50 9.01 -10.07
C GLU A 4 0.91 8.96 -10.65
N LYS A 5 1.90 8.74 -9.79
CA LYS A 5 3.31 8.63 -10.21
C LYS A 5 3.94 7.44 -9.53
N ILE A 6 4.52 6.52 -10.30
CA ILE A 6 5.38 5.46 -9.75
C ILE A 6 6.62 6.13 -9.14
N VAL A 7 6.82 5.90 -7.85
CA VAL A 7 7.97 6.42 -7.08
C VAL A 7 8.90 5.32 -6.61
N GLY A 8 8.50 4.06 -6.76
CA GLY A 8 9.34 2.90 -6.46
C GLY A 8 8.77 1.63 -7.07
N ILE A 9 9.65 0.66 -7.35
CA ILE A 9 9.28 -0.67 -7.82
C ILE A 9 10.03 -1.67 -6.95
N GLY A 10 9.28 -2.54 -6.29
CA GLY A 10 9.80 -3.67 -5.54
C GLY A 10 9.56 -4.99 -6.26
N ARG A 11 10.08 -6.07 -5.68
CA ARG A 11 9.87 -7.43 -6.20
C ARG A 11 8.40 -7.83 -6.27
N THR A 12 7.58 -7.35 -5.35
CA THR A 12 6.19 -7.81 -5.17
C THR A 12 5.13 -6.73 -5.45
N ALA A 13 5.54 -5.47 -5.56
CA ALA A 13 4.61 -4.35 -5.71
C ALA A 13 5.28 -3.12 -6.33
N GLU A 14 4.46 -2.28 -6.94
CA GLU A 14 4.82 -0.93 -7.36
C GLU A 14 4.33 0.06 -6.28
N ILE A 15 5.10 1.11 -6.00
CA ILE A 15 4.71 2.19 -5.09
C ILE A 15 4.29 3.39 -5.94
N ILE A 16 3.01 3.74 -5.84
CA ILE A 16 2.38 4.77 -6.66
C ILE A 16 1.97 5.91 -5.73
N ARG A 17 2.56 7.09 -5.89
CA ARG A 17 2.15 8.29 -5.16
C ARG A 17 0.76 8.72 -5.59
N ILE A 18 -0.12 8.91 -4.61
CA ILE A 18 -1.52 9.32 -4.80
C ILE A 18 -1.81 10.57 -3.95
N GLY A 19 -1.62 11.75 -4.54
CA GLY A 19 -1.74 13.01 -3.81
C GLY A 19 -0.43 13.42 -3.12
N LYS A 20 -0.54 14.22 -2.06
CA LYS A 20 0.64 14.83 -1.40
C LYS A 20 1.28 13.93 -0.36
N ASP A 21 0.46 13.20 0.38
CA ASP A 21 0.73 12.56 1.67
C ASP A 21 0.47 11.04 1.66
N LYS A 22 0.14 10.46 0.50
CA LYS A 22 -0.22 9.05 0.39
C LYS A 22 0.47 8.34 -0.78
N VAL A 23 0.71 7.05 -0.57
CA VAL A 23 1.12 6.10 -1.59
C VAL A 23 0.21 4.88 -1.58
N MET A 24 -0.05 4.34 -2.76
CA MET A 24 -0.63 3.02 -2.96
C MET A 24 0.50 2.05 -3.27
N LYS A 25 0.70 1.06 -2.40
CA LYS A 25 1.54 -0.11 -2.68
C LYS A 25 0.67 -1.14 -3.40
N LEU A 26 0.81 -1.25 -4.72
CA LEU A 26 -0.03 -2.09 -5.57
C LEU A 26 0.71 -3.40 -5.91
N SER A 27 0.21 -4.55 -5.44
CA SER A 27 0.86 -5.84 -5.65
C SER A 27 0.88 -6.22 -7.13
N ILE A 28 1.90 -6.91 -7.63
CA ILE A 28 1.90 -7.42 -9.01
C ILE A 28 0.84 -8.51 -9.19
N ASN A 29 0.39 -8.77 -10.43
CA ASN A 29 -0.72 -9.71 -10.72
C ASN A 29 -0.52 -11.13 -10.17
N SER A 30 0.72 -11.63 -10.16
CA SER A 30 1.04 -12.97 -9.68
C SER A 30 1.14 -13.07 -8.16
N PHE A 31 1.03 -11.94 -7.45
CA PHE A 31 1.14 -11.94 -6.00
C PHE A 31 -0.18 -12.38 -5.37
N GLN A 32 -0.09 -13.32 -4.43
CA GLN A 32 -1.26 -13.94 -3.81
C GLN A 32 -2.03 -12.93 -2.96
N ARG A 33 -3.35 -12.89 -3.13
CA ARG A 33 -4.25 -11.92 -2.46
C ARG A 33 -4.19 -12.05 -0.94
N ASP A 34 -4.22 -13.28 -0.42
CA ASP A 34 -4.17 -13.57 1.01
C ASP A 34 -2.94 -12.98 1.69
N HIS A 35 -1.80 -12.90 0.98
CA HIS A 35 -0.59 -12.26 1.51
C HIS A 35 -0.76 -10.75 1.67
N VAL A 36 -1.45 -10.08 0.74
CA VAL A 36 -1.72 -8.63 0.82
C VAL A 36 -2.72 -8.33 1.93
N GLU A 37 -3.77 -9.14 2.06
CA GLU A 37 -4.75 -9.02 3.14
C GLU A 37 -4.11 -9.25 4.52
N TYR A 38 -3.23 -10.25 4.62
CA TYR A 38 -2.45 -10.51 5.82
C TYR A 38 -1.52 -9.35 6.16
N GLU A 39 -0.81 -8.81 5.16
CA GLU A 39 0.04 -7.63 5.32
C GLU A 39 -0.77 -6.44 5.84
N TYR A 40 -1.94 -6.16 5.25
CA TYR A 40 -2.82 -5.07 5.70
C TYR A 40 -3.21 -5.23 7.17
N LYS A 41 -3.66 -6.42 7.58
CA LYS A 41 -4.03 -6.71 8.98
C LYS A 41 -2.85 -6.53 9.92
N LEU A 42 -1.68 -7.06 9.58
CA LEU A 42 -0.46 -6.88 10.37
C LEU A 42 -0.09 -5.40 10.51
N CYS A 43 -0.10 -4.65 9.42
CA CYS A 43 0.24 -3.23 9.43
C CYS A 43 -0.73 -2.41 10.29
N LYS A 44 -2.05 -2.70 10.27
CA LYS A 44 -3.02 -2.06 11.18
C LYS A 44 -2.70 -2.34 12.65
N ILE A 45 -2.40 -3.59 13.00
CA ILE A 45 -2.01 -3.97 14.37
C ILE A 45 -0.71 -3.27 14.79
N ILE A 46 0.27 -3.18 13.89
CA ILE A 46 1.55 -2.52 14.18
C ILE A 46 1.36 -1.02 14.41
N GLN A 47 0.55 -0.36 13.57
CA GLN A 47 0.18 1.05 13.72
C GLN A 47 -0.44 1.37 15.10
N GLU A 48 -1.23 0.46 15.67
CA GLU A 48 -1.85 0.67 16.99
C GLU A 48 -0.83 0.58 18.14
N LYS A 49 0.34 -0.02 17.90
CA LYS A 49 1.34 -0.32 18.92
C LYS A 49 2.59 0.55 18.83
N LEU A 50 2.87 1.13 17.67
CA LEU A 50 4.09 1.90 17.41
C LEU A 50 3.72 3.27 16.85
N GLU A 51 4.30 4.32 17.41
CA GLU A 51 4.05 5.70 16.97
C GLU A 51 4.87 6.07 15.71
N ASN A 52 5.99 5.38 15.46
CA ASN A 52 6.94 5.70 14.39
C ASN A 52 6.84 4.75 13.20
N VAL A 53 5.63 4.52 12.70
CA VAL A 53 5.38 3.73 11.49
C VAL A 53 4.47 4.50 10.54
N PRO A 54 4.57 4.29 9.21
CA PRO A 54 3.65 4.94 8.28
C PRO A 54 2.20 4.58 8.59
N GLN A 55 1.30 5.57 8.55
CA GLN A 55 -0.13 5.27 8.72
C GLN A 55 -0.66 4.38 7.59
N VAL A 56 -1.56 3.47 7.97
CA VAL A 56 -2.21 2.49 7.09
C VAL A 56 -3.68 2.88 6.98
N PHE A 57 -4.05 3.34 5.79
CA PHE A 57 -5.38 3.91 5.55
C PHE A 57 -6.39 2.88 5.11
N ASP A 58 -6.10 2.14 4.03
CA ASP A 58 -7.11 1.28 3.39
C ASP A 58 -6.49 0.12 2.59
N LEU A 59 -7.29 -0.92 2.36
CA LEU A 59 -7.02 -2.01 1.44
C LEU A 59 -7.91 -1.82 0.20
N ILE A 60 -7.31 -1.69 -0.97
CA ILE A 60 -8.01 -1.36 -2.21
C ILE A 60 -7.75 -2.40 -3.29
N GLU A 61 -8.64 -2.46 -4.27
CA GLU A 61 -8.46 -3.24 -5.48
C GLU A 61 -8.44 -2.31 -6.70
N LYS A 62 -7.43 -2.48 -7.56
CA LYS A 62 -7.29 -1.72 -8.80
C LYS A 62 -6.87 -2.65 -9.92
N ASN A 63 -7.68 -2.74 -10.97
CA ASN A 63 -7.43 -3.59 -12.14
C ASN A 63 -7.15 -5.07 -11.77
N GLY A 64 -7.90 -5.61 -10.79
CA GLY A 64 -7.73 -6.99 -10.32
C GLY A 64 -6.53 -7.23 -9.38
N ARG A 65 -5.78 -6.18 -9.06
CA ARG A 65 -4.62 -6.22 -8.15
C ARG A 65 -5.01 -5.62 -6.81
N LEU A 66 -4.66 -6.29 -5.72
CA LEU A 66 -4.79 -5.69 -4.38
C LEU A 66 -3.66 -4.70 -4.12
N GLY A 67 -3.97 -3.66 -3.38
CA GLY A 67 -3.00 -2.70 -2.91
C GLY A 67 -3.38 -2.13 -1.55
N ILE A 68 -2.39 -1.61 -0.85
CA ILE A 68 -2.59 -0.99 0.46
C ILE A 68 -2.21 0.49 0.35
N VAL A 69 -3.05 1.36 0.89
CA VAL A 69 -2.81 2.80 0.95
C VAL A 69 -2.09 3.13 2.26
N PHE A 70 -0.91 3.71 2.13
CA PHE A 70 -0.08 4.16 3.25
C PHE A 70 0.18 5.66 3.18
N GLU A 71 0.62 6.21 4.30
CA GLU A 71 1.29 7.50 4.38
C GLU A 71 2.54 7.52 3.52
N TYR A 72 2.77 8.63 2.82
CA TYR A 72 3.99 8.86 2.06
C TYR A 72 5.01 9.61 2.92
N ILE A 73 6.14 8.95 3.16
CA ILE A 73 7.30 9.46 3.89
C ILE A 73 8.41 9.95 2.96
#